data_AF-A0AAW1QG84-F1
#
_entry.id   AF-A0AAW1QG84-F1
#
_cell.length_a   1.000
_cell.length_b   1.000
_cell.length_c   1.000
_cell.angle_alpha   90.00
_cell.angle_beta   90.00
_cell.angle_gamma   90.00
#
_symmetry.space_group_name_H-M   'P 1'
#
loop_
_entity.id
_entity.type
_entity.pdbx_description
1 polymer ?
#
loop_
_entity_poly.entity_id
_entity_poly.type
_entity_poly.pdbx_seq_one_letter_code
_entity_poly.pdbx_strand_id
1 'polypeptide(L)' 'MSTSCHGLLEQLVQCLRESDCFKKEHKDIKRCAREAEECSGLRFAYFKCKRGQIDPRSRIQGNKGGY' A
#
# COMPACT_ATOMS: atom_id res chain seq x y z
N MET A 1 -3.68 5.51 -14.23
CA MET A 1 -3.40 5.66 -12.78
C MET A 1 -2.05 6.31 -12.66
N SER A 2 -1.91 7.43 -11.94
CA SER A 2 -0.62 8.11 -11.76
C SER A 2 0.44 7.15 -11.18
N THR A 3 1.62 7.16 -11.79
CA THR A 3 2.77 6.28 -11.48
C THR A 3 3.34 6.48 -10.08
N SER A 4 2.98 7.56 -9.39
CA SER A 4 3.58 7.98 -8.11
C SER A 4 3.37 7.02 -6.94
N CYS A 5 2.38 6.11 -6.98
CA CYS A 5 2.19 5.11 -5.92
C CYS A 5 2.55 3.68 -6.36
N HIS A 6 3.15 3.51 -7.54
CA HIS A 6 3.40 2.18 -8.10
C HIS A 6 4.44 1.40 -7.27
N GLY A 7 5.55 2.02 -6.88
CA GLY A 7 6.57 1.36 -6.04
C GLY A 7 6.03 0.92 -4.68
N LEU A 8 5.21 1.76 -4.02
CA LEU A 8 4.53 1.38 -2.78
C LEU A 8 3.55 0.21 -2.97
N LEU A 9 2.88 0.14 -4.13
CA LEU A 9 2.00 -0.98 -4.45
C LEU A 9 2.80 -2.27 -4.64
N GLU A 10 3.92 -2.23 -5.36
CA GLU A 10 4.78 -3.39 -5.56
C GLU A 10 5.33 -3.92 -4.23
N GLN A 11 5.84 -3.03 -3.38
CA GLN A 11 6.32 -3.39 -2.03
C GLN A 11 5.20 -4.01 -1.19
N LEU A 12 3.99 -3.42 -1.20
CA LEU A 12 2.86 -3.96 -0.47
C LEU A 12 2.46 -5.36 -0.98
N VAL A 13 2.42 -5.57 -2.30
CA VAL A 13 2.09 -6.87 -2.89
C VAL A 13 3.16 -7.90 -2.55
N GLN A 14 4.44 -7.53 -2.60
CA GLN A 14 5.53 -8.41 -2.22
C GLN A 14 5.42 -8.83 -0.75
N CYS A 15 5.20 -7.87 0.16
CA CYS A 15 4.98 -8.15 1.58
C CYS A 15 3.81 -9.12 1.80
N LEU A 16 2.68 -8.89 1.12
CA LEU A 16 1.50 -9.77 1.24
C LEU A 16 1.77 -11.19 0.72
N ARG A 17 2.54 -11.35 -0.36
CA ARG A 17 2.95 -12.67 -0.87
C ARG A 17 3.89 -13.39 0.10
N GLU A 18 4.67 -12.64 0.85
CA GLU A 18 5.61 -13.20 1.82
C GLU A 18 4.97 -13.54 3.17
N SER A 19 3.86 -12.86 3.50
CA SER A 19 3.13 -13.01 4.76
C SER A 19 2.54 -14.41 4.98
N ASP A 20 2.36 -14.74 6.25
CA ASP A 20 1.74 -15.99 6.68
C ASP A 20 0.30 -16.16 6.18
N CYS A 21 -0.44 -15.06 6.05
CA CYS A 21 -1.81 -15.09 5.53
C CYS A 21 -1.88 -15.66 4.10
N PHE A 22 -0.90 -15.36 3.25
CA PHE A 22 -0.87 -15.88 1.88
C PHE A 22 -0.19 -17.24 1.80
N LYS A 23 0.93 -17.43 2.52
CA LYS A 23 1.72 -18.67 2.44
C LYS A 23 1.15 -19.83 3.24
N LYS A 24 0.69 -19.59 4.47
CA LYS A 24 0.20 -20.64 5.37
C LYS A 24 -1.31 -20.84 5.25
N GLU A 25 -2.06 -19.75 5.19
CA GLU A 25 -3.52 -19.81 5.18
C GLU A 25 -4.12 -19.86 3.76
N HIS A 26 -3.29 -19.69 2.72
CA HIS A 26 -3.69 -19.70 1.31
C HIS A 26 -4.88 -18.78 1.00
N LYS A 27 -5.00 -17.68 1.74
CA LYS A 27 -6.06 -16.68 1.53
C LYS A 27 -5.73 -15.79 0.33
N ASP A 28 -6.77 -15.21 -0.26
CA ASP A 28 -6.60 -14.21 -1.31
C ASP A 28 -5.80 -12.98 -0.83
N ILE A 29 -4.96 -12.43 -1.71
CA ILE A 29 -4.18 -11.20 -1.43
C ILE A 29 -5.08 -10.05 -0.95
N LYS A 30 -6.32 -9.93 -1.49
CA LYS A 30 -7.28 -8.91 -1.05
C LYS A 30 -7.72 -9.08 0.40
N ARG A 31 -7.80 -10.32 0.87
CA ARG A 31 -8.15 -10.66 2.25
C ARG A 31 -6.94 -10.45 3.16
N CYS A 32 -5.76 -10.89 2.73
CA CYS A 32 -4.51 -10.63 3.44
C CYS A 32 -4.17 -9.14 3.56
N ALA A 33 -4.51 -8.32 2.56
CA ALA A 33 -4.33 -6.86 2.67
C ALA A 33 -5.09 -6.25 3.87
N ARG A 34 -6.14 -6.92 4.37
CA ARG A 34 -6.92 -6.48 5.53
C ARG A 34 -6.41 -7.10 6.83
N GLU A 35 -6.02 -8.36 6.79
CA GLU A 35 -5.71 -9.19 7.97
C GLU A 35 -4.21 -9.24 8.32
N ALA A 36 -3.31 -9.02 7.36
CA ALA A 36 -1.86 -9.08 7.60
C ALA A 36 -1.34 -7.81 8.30
N GLU A 37 -1.21 -7.89 9.63
CA GLU A 37 -0.62 -6.83 10.46
C GLU A 37 0.85 -6.55 10.12
N GLU A 38 1.58 -7.56 9.63
CA GLU A 38 2.99 -7.47 9.18
C GLU A 38 3.17 -6.42 8.08
N CYS A 39 2.17 -6.24 7.21
CA CYS A 39 2.20 -5.29 6.10
C CYS A 39 1.45 -3.98 6.39
N SER A 40 1.05 -3.73 7.64
CA SER A 40 0.24 -2.56 8.04
C SER A 40 0.93 -1.22 7.72
N GLY A 41 2.25 -1.14 7.89
CA GLY A 41 3.05 0.05 7.56
C GLY A 41 3.01 0.39 6.05
N LEU A 42 3.26 -0.60 5.19
CA LEU A 42 3.16 -0.43 3.73
C LEU A 42 1.74 -0.14 3.28
N ARG A 43 0.74 -0.76 3.93
CA ARG A 43 -0.68 -0.48 3.67
C ARG A 43 -1.01 0.98 3.96
N PHE A 44 -0.53 1.50 5.08
CA PHE A 44 -0.74 2.89 5.48
C PHE A 44 -0.01 3.87 4.55
N ALA A 45 1.23 3.56 4.16
CA ALA A 45 2.00 4.36 3.20
C ALA A 45 1.29 4.43 1.83
N TYR A 46 0.86 3.28 1.29
CA TYR A 46 0.10 3.23 0.04
C TYR A 46 -1.23 3.98 0.14
N PHE A 47 -1.96 3.83 1.25
CA PHE A 47 -3.19 4.59 1.50
C PHE A 47 -2.95 6.10 1.51
N LYS A 48 -1.91 6.58 2.22
CA LYS A 48 -1.54 7.99 2.23
C LYS A 48 -1.17 8.49 0.83
N CYS A 49 -0.42 7.71 0.07
CA CYS A 49 -0.05 8.05 -1.30
C CYS A 49 -1.30 8.22 -2.19
N LYS A 50 -2.21 7.24 -2.19
CA LYS A 50 -3.46 7.30 -2.97
C LYS A 50 -4.38 8.42 -2.50
N ARG A 51 -4.49 8.65 -1.20
CA ARG A 51 -5.25 9.78 -0.64
C ARG A 51 -4.68 11.12 -1.10
N GLY A 52 -3.36 11.25 -1.13
CA GLY A 52 -2.66 12.46 -1.60
C GLY A 52 -2.88 12.78 -3.08
N GLN A 53 -3.17 11.77 -3.91
CA GLN A 53 -3.53 11.96 -5.33
C GLN A 53 -4.93 12.58 -5.50
N ILE A 54 -5.84 12.36 -4.54
CA ILE A 54 -7.23 12.82 -4.59
C ILE A 54 -7.40 14.12 -3.78
N ASP A 55 -6.59 14.31 -2.74
CA ASP A 55 -6.61 15.52 -1.92
C ASP A 55 -6.00 16.72 -2.71
N PRO A 56 -6.80 17.77 -2.99
CA PRO A 56 -6.35 18.91 -3.77
C PRO A 56 -5.25 19.71 -3.06
N ARG A 57 -5.12 19.62 -1.73
CA ARG A 57 -4.09 20.33 -0.95
C ARG A 57 -2.70 19.74 -1.22
N SER A 58 -2.58 18.42 -1.21
CA SER A 58 -1.33 17.71 -1.54
C SER A 58 -1.01 17.75 -3.03
N ARG A 59 -2.01 17.97 -3.90
CA ARG A 59 -1.79 18.14 -5.34
C ARG A 59 -1.08 19.46 -5.68
N ILE A 60 -1.33 20.53 -4.90
CA ILE A 60 -0.74 21.86 -5.12
C ILE A 60 0.62 22.00 -4.39
N GLN A 61 0.73 21.47 -3.16
CA GLN A 61 1.96 21.58 -2.35
C GLN A 61 3.00 20.50 -2.66
N GLY A 62 2.67 19.51 -3.50
CA GLY A 62 3.45 18.29 -3.66
C GLY A 62 3.18 17.28 -2.55
N ASN A 63 3.33 15.99 -2.86
CA ASN A 63 3.19 14.93 -1.87
C ASN A 63 4.27 15.12 -0.79
N LYS A 64 3.87 15.41 0.45
CA LYS A 64 4.77 15.64 1.60
C LYS A 64 5.46 14.36 2.13
N GLY A 65 5.53 13.32 1.33
CA GLY A 65 6.14 12.05 1.70
C GLY A 65 6.76 11.43 0.47
N GLY A 66 8.05 11.72 0.28
CA GLY A 66 8.90 10.90 -0.57
C GLY A 66 9.05 9.54 0.10
N TYR A 67 8.41 8.54 -0.48
CA TYR A 67 8.80 7.14 -0.44
C TYR A 67 8.84 6.67 -1.90
#